data_AF-A0A920PR79-F1
#
_entry.id   AF-A0A920PR79-F1
#
_cell.length_a   1.000
_cell.length_b   1.000
_cell.length_c   1.000
_cell.angle_alpha   90.00
_cell.angle_beta   90.00
_cell.angle_gamma   90.00
#
_symmetry.space_group_name_H-M   'P 1'
#
loop_
_entity.id
_entity.type
_entity.pdbx_description
1 polymer ?
#
loop_
_entity_poly.entity_id
_entity_poly.type
_entity_poly.pdbx_seq_one_letter_code
_entity_poly.pdbx_strand_id
1 'polypeptide(L)'
;MGFQFLKHAARALELMDLPLVEAWVINAMDVYDRQGLSPGSEAFAAVDEFARDADLRPITVRFDEAANVLSHYIHGLAGRSLRIENGDDIFTDTEVLFLPPMLNRYPDKQDNFALYNLNPATYLWAQTRFGTFRRRTASDELLSVRLNHYADRPRALGLFFALENIRLEACIKRELPGLGRQINLFSRSLDHDKRDAAWDSPTEILQQEGANVETTLEQLKNTLYQRHRDSRTPALARQPAH
;
A
#
# COMPACT_ATOMS: atom_id res chain seq x y z
N MET A 1 -35.62 10.99 -12.03
CA MET A 1 -35.08 9.77 -11.39
C MET A 1 -35.58 8.48 -12.04
N GLY A 2 -36.89 8.28 -12.27
CA GLY A 2 -37.40 7.03 -12.87
C GLY A 2 -36.77 6.60 -14.21
N PHE A 3 -36.44 7.54 -15.10
CA PHE A 3 -35.69 7.25 -16.33
C PHE A 3 -34.28 6.68 -16.06
N GLN A 4 -33.57 7.22 -15.05
CA GLN A 4 -32.23 6.74 -14.70
C GLN A 4 -32.28 5.32 -14.15
N PHE A 5 -33.28 5.01 -13.32
CA PHE A 5 -33.51 3.63 -12.88
C PHE A 5 -33.70 2.69 -14.07
N LEU A 6 -34.65 2.98 -14.97
CA LEU A 6 -34.92 2.10 -16.13
C LEU A 6 -33.70 1.90 -17.03
N LYS A 7 -32.90 2.95 -17.23
CA LYS A 7 -31.66 2.91 -18.02
C LYS A 7 -30.61 1.96 -17.42
N HIS A 8 -30.55 1.86 -16.09
CA HIS A 8 -29.49 1.13 -15.37
C HIS A 8 -29.99 -0.17 -14.70
N ALA A 9 -31.30 -0.42 -14.65
CA ALA A 9 -31.93 -1.54 -13.95
C ALA A 9 -31.51 -2.92 -14.48
N ALA A 10 -31.34 -3.08 -15.79
CA ALA A 10 -30.90 -4.36 -16.36
C ALA A 10 -29.51 -4.74 -15.82
N ARG A 11 -28.56 -3.79 -15.83
CA ARG A 11 -27.22 -3.99 -15.27
C ARG A 11 -27.25 -4.23 -13.76
N ALA A 12 -28.13 -3.54 -13.04
CA ALA A 12 -28.28 -3.73 -11.60
C ALA A 12 -28.77 -5.15 -11.27
N LEU A 13 -29.76 -5.66 -12.01
CA LEU A 13 -30.29 -7.02 -11.83
C LEU A 13 -29.34 -8.12 -12.30
N GLU A 14 -28.39 -7.81 -13.19
CA GLU A 14 -27.30 -8.73 -13.58
C GLU A 14 -26.28 -8.90 -12.45
N LEU A 15 -25.99 -7.85 -11.69
CA LEU A 15 -24.91 -7.80 -10.70
C LEU A 15 -25.37 -8.05 -9.27
N MET A 16 -26.62 -7.76 -8.94
CA MET A 16 -27.11 -7.65 -7.56
C MET A 16 -28.44 -8.39 -7.39
N ASP A 17 -28.67 -8.93 -6.20
CA ASP A 17 -29.98 -9.47 -5.81
C ASP A 17 -31.00 -8.35 -5.53
N LEU A 18 -32.28 -8.71 -5.41
CA LEU A 18 -33.35 -7.72 -5.22
C LEU A 18 -33.16 -6.81 -4.00
N PRO A 19 -32.78 -7.31 -2.80
CA PRO A 19 -32.46 -6.45 -1.67
C PRO A 19 -31.35 -5.43 -1.96
N LEU A 20 -30.30 -5.84 -2.68
CA LEU A 20 -29.19 -4.95 -2.98
C LEU A 20 -29.53 -3.94 -4.10
N VAL A 21 -30.35 -4.32 -5.07
CA VAL A 21 -30.93 -3.39 -6.06
C VAL A 21 -31.80 -2.34 -5.35
N GLU A 22 -32.62 -2.73 -4.37
CA GLU A 22 -33.40 -1.78 -3.57
C GLU A 22 -32.48 -0.80 -2.82
N ALA A 23 -31.44 -1.30 -2.17
CA ALA A 23 -30.47 -0.46 -1.47
C ALA A 23 -29.74 0.52 -2.41
N TRP A 24 -29.42 0.10 -3.64
CA TRP A 24 -28.86 0.97 -4.68
C TRP A 24 -29.83 2.10 -5.07
N VAL A 25 -31.11 1.78 -5.29
CA VAL A 25 -32.13 2.79 -5.59
C VAL A 25 -32.29 3.78 -4.44
N ILE A 26 -32.36 3.30 -3.19
CA ILE A 26 -32.45 4.14 -2.00
C ILE A 26 -31.23 5.08 -1.92
N ASN A 27 -30.02 4.54 -2.09
CA ASN A 27 -28.80 5.34 -2.07
C ASN A 27 -28.80 6.46 -3.12
N ALA A 28 -29.19 6.15 -4.36
CA ALA A 28 -29.23 7.16 -5.42
C ALA A 28 -30.33 8.21 -5.19
N MET A 29 -31.45 7.83 -4.57
CA MET A 29 -32.49 8.75 -4.14
C MET A 29 -32.04 9.65 -2.99
N ASP A 30 -31.31 9.12 -2.00
CA ASP A 30 -30.74 9.91 -0.91
C ASP A 30 -29.74 10.96 -1.43
N VAL A 31 -28.90 10.59 -2.40
CA VAL A 31 -27.97 11.53 -3.06
C VAL A 31 -28.75 12.60 -3.81
N TYR A 32 -29.80 12.21 -4.55
CA TYR A 32 -30.66 13.16 -5.24
C TYR A 32 -31.33 14.17 -4.30
N ASP A 33 -31.90 13.70 -3.19
CA ASP A 33 -32.61 14.54 -2.25
C ASP A 33 -31.67 15.55 -1.57
N ARG A 34 -30.41 15.16 -1.34
CA ARG A 34 -29.40 16.02 -0.69
C ARG A 34 -28.66 16.95 -1.64
N GLN A 35 -28.39 16.50 -2.87
CA GLN A 35 -27.42 17.14 -3.77
C GLN A 35 -28.00 17.47 -5.16
N GLY A 36 -29.23 17.07 -5.43
CA GLY A 36 -29.96 17.38 -6.65
C GLY A 36 -29.77 16.38 -7.79
N LEU A 37 -30.23 16.77 -8.98
CA LEU A 37 -30.41 15.88 -10.12
C LEU A 37 -29.13 15.27 -10.68
N SER A 38 -28.05 16.07 -10.82
CA SER A 38 -26.80 15.58 -11.43
C SER A 38 -26.13 14.52 -10.55
N PRO A 39 -25.85 14.76 -9.25
CA PRO A 39 -25.23 13.74 -8.41
C PRO A 39 -26.10 12.49 -8.23
N GLY A 40 -27.42 12.66 -8.13
CA GLY A 40 -28.34 11.53 -8.08
C GLY A 40 -28.31 10.69 -9.37
N SER A 41 -28.19 11.33 -10.55
CA SER A 41 -28.07 10.63 -11.83
C SER A 41 -26.74 9.88 -11.93
N GLU A 42 -25.65 10.46 -11.41
CA GLU A 42 -24.33 9.81 -11.33
C GLU A 42 -24.37 8.59 -10.41
N ALA A 43 -25.03 8.68 -9.25
CA ALA A 43 -25.23 7.55 -8.35
C ALA A 43 -26.02 6.40 -8.99
N PHE A 44 -27.05 6.71 -9.80
CA PHE A 44 -27.71 5.69 -10.62
C PHE A 44 -26.78 5.12 -11.70
N ALA A 45 -25.90 5.93 -12.31
CA ALA A 45 -24.98 5.42 -13.32
C ALA A 45 -23.87 4.53 -12.74
N ALA A 46 -23.49 4.74 -11.48
CA ALA A 46 -22.41 4.04 -10.78
C ALA A 46 -22.79 2.62 -10.27
N VAL A 47 -23.56 1.86 -11.05
CA VAL A 47 -24.06 0.51 -10.66
C VAL A 47 -22.92 -0.46 -10.36
N ASP A 48 -21.93 -0.53 -11.25
CA ASP A 48 -20.80 -1.44 -11.08
C ASP A 48 -19.96 -1.09 -9.85
N GLU A 49 -19.86 0.20 -9.51
CA GLU A 49 -19.20 0.65 -8.28
C GLU A 49 -19.98 0.27 -7.04
N PHE A 50 -21.28 0.55 -7.03
CA PHE A 50 -22.14 0.18 -5.90
C PHE A 50 -22.14 -1.32 -5.65
N ALA A 51 -22.24 -2.15 -6.69
CA ALA A 51 -22.23 -3.61 -6.58
C ALA A 51 -20.90 -4.12 -6.01
N ARG A 52 -19.78 -3.62 -6.53
CA ARG A 52 -18.45 -4.00 -6.02
C ARG A 52 -18.26 -3.57 -4.57
N ASP A 53 -18.62 -2.34 -4.24
CA ASP A 53 -18.50 -1.83 -2.88
C ASP A 53 -19.39 -2.65 -1.95
N ALA A 54 -20.59 -3.04 -2.41
CA ALA A 54 -21.49 -3.92 -1.70
C ALA A 54 -20.88 -5.27 -1.37
N ASP A 55 -20.25 -5.91 -2.34
CA ASP A 55 -19.58 -7.19 -2.19
C ASP A 55 -18.37 -7.10 -1.25
N LEU A 56 -17.66 -5.96 -1.26
CA LEU A 56 -16.50 -5.72 -0.40
C LEU A 56 -16.87 -5.27 1.01
N ARG A 57 -18.08 -4.73 1.25
CA ARG A 57 -18.52 -4.23 2.57
C ARG A 57 -18.30 -5.23 3.72
N PRO A 58 -18.63 -6.52 3.61
CA PRO A 58 -18.46 -7.48 4.69
C PRO A 58 -16.99 -7.70 5.10
N ILE A 59 -16.05 -7.50 4.17
CA ILE A 59 -14.61 -7.71 4.39
C ILE A 59 -13.86 -6.39 4.62
N THR A 60 -14.49 -5.26 4.34
CA THR A 60 -13.87 -3.94 4.48
C THR A 60 -13.73 -3.56 5.94
N VAL A 61 -12.51 -3.17 6.30
CA VAL A 61 -12.19 -2.49 7.55
C VAL A 61 -11.93 -1.04 7.23
N ARG A 62 -12.63 -0.14 7.92
CA ARG A 62 -12.42 1.29 7.77
C ARG A 62 -11.44 1.80 8.83
N PHE A 63 -10.76 2.92 8.56
CA PHE A 63 -9.81 3.50 9.50
C PHE A 63 -10.44 3.83 10.86
N ASP A 64 -11.63 4.42 10.86
CA ASP A 64 -12.40 4.77 12.06
C ASP A 64 -12.70 3.55 12.94
N GLU A 65 -12.96 2.39 12.34
CA GLU A 65 -13.11 1.11 13.06
C GLU A 65 -11.81 0.64 13.72
N ALA A 66 -10.66 0.89 13.09
CA ALA A 66 -9.35 0.39 13.54
C ALA A 66 -8.55 1.40 14.38
N ALA A 67 -8.87 2.69 14.32
CA ALA A 67 -8.03 3.79 14.83
C ALA A 67 -7.67 3.63 16.30
N ASN A 68 -8.62 3.32 17.18
CA ASN A 68 -8.34 3.19 18.61
C ASN A 68 -7.33 2.07 18.89
N VAL A 69 -7.50 0.90 18.28
CA VAL A 69 -6.60 -0.24 18.45
C VAL A 69 -5.23 0.05 17.85
N LEU A 70 -5.20 0.65 16.65
CA LEU A 70 -3.97 1.07 15.97
C LEU A 70 -3.17 2.09 16.80
N SER A 71 -3.85 3.04 17.43
CA SER A 71 -3.20 4.06 18.25
C SER A 71 -2.51 3.43 19.46
N HIS A 72 -3.15 2.47 20.14
CA HIS A 72 -2.54 1.74 21.24
C HIS A 72 -1.38 0.85 20.77
N TYR A 73 -1.54 0.18 19.63
CA TYR A 73 -0.51 -0.64 19.02
C TYR A 73 0.76 0.18 18.69
N ILE A 74 0.60 1.31 18.00
CA ILE A 74 1.72 2.20 17.66
C ILE A 74 2.35 2.81 18.91
N HIS A 75 1.55 3.19 19.91
CA HIS A 75 2.09 3.68 21.18
C HIS A 75 2.96 2.62 21.87
N GLY A 76 2.51 1.36 21.89
CA GLY A 76 3.27 0.23 22.43
C GLY A 76 4.57 -0.06 21.67
N LEU A 77 4.58 0.11 20.35
CA LEU A 77 5.79 -0.06 19.53
C LEU A 77 6.78 1.10 19.66
N ALA A 78 6.28 2.33 19.66
CA ALA A 78 7.11 3.52 19.59
C ALA A 78 7.65 3.95 20.95
N GLY A 79 6.96 3.61 22.05
CA GLY A 79 7.25 4.15 23.39
C GLY A 79 7.10 5.67 23.49
N ARG A 80 6.60 6.32 22.43
CA ARG A 80 6.35 7.76 22.29
C ARG A 80 5.02 7.97 21.56
N SER A 81 4.46 9.17 21.65
CA SER A 81 3.25 9.52 20.91
C SER A 81 3.59 9.74 19.43
N LEU A 82 3.37 8.70 18.61
CA LEU A 82 3.20 8.83 17.16
C LEU A 82 1.70 8.86 16.90
N ARG A 83 1.22 9.92 16.24
CA ARG A 83 -0.20 10.05 15.90
C ARG A 83 -0.52 9.22 14.67
N ILE A 84 -1.78 8.81 14.53
CA ILE A 84 -2.28 8.19 13.32
C ILE A 84 -3.46 8.99 12.81
N GLU A 85 -3.53 9.21 11.50
CA GLU A 85 -4.60 9.95 10.86
C GLU A 85 -5.02 9.24 9.57
N ASN A 86 -6.27 9.48 9.15
CA ASN A 86 -6.76 9.05 7.85
C ASN A 86 -6.12 9.94 6.78
N GLY A 87 -5.58 9.35 5.72
CA GLY A 87 -5.07 10.06 4.56
C GLY A 87 -5.38 9.33 3.26
N ASP A 88 -5.52 10.09 2.18
CA ASP A 88 -5.70 9.55 0.83
C ASP A 88 -4.45 8.77 0.36
N ASP A 89 -3.28 9.15 0.88
CA ASP A 89 -1.99 8.51 0.64
C ASP A 89 -1.41 7.89 1.92
N ILE A 90 -0.60 6.84 1.74
CA ILE A 90 0.10 6.14 2.84
C ILE A 90 1.50 6.74 3.01
N PHE A 91 1.69 7.59 4.02
CA PHE A 91 2.98 8.23 4.28
C PHE A 91 3.13 8.69 5.73
N THR A 92 4.31 9.20 6.09
CA THR A 92 4.55 9.82 7.39
C THR A 92 5.40 11.08 7.24
N ASP A 93 5.11 12.09 8.06
CA ASP A 93 5.94 13.27 8.27
C ASP A 93 6.91 13.09 9.46
N THR A 94 7.02 11.86 9.98
CA THR A 94 7.75 11.43 11.18
C THR A 94 7.09 11.70 12.54
N GLU A 95 5.97 12.42 12.56
CA GLU A 95 5.15 12.69 13.75
C GLU A 95 3.75 12.05 13.65
N VAL A 96 3.20 11.98 12.44
CA VAL A 96 1.91 11.40 12.09
C VAL A 96 2.11 10.29 11.06
N LEU A 97 1.41 9.17 11.25
CA LEU A 97 1.29 8.10 10.27
C LEU A 97 -0.06 8.26 9.56
N PHE A 98 -0.03 8.63 8.28
CA PHE A 98 -1.22 8.74 7.44
C PHE A 98 -1.52 7.36 6.85
N LEU A 99 -2.66 6.81 7.25
CA LEU A 99 -3.11 5.45 6.92
C LEU A 99 -4.29 5.52 5.96
N PRO A 100 -4.46 4.49 5.11
CA PRO A 100 -5.53 4.50 4.10
C PRO A 100 -6.90 4.57 4.78
N PRO A 101 -7.93 5.10 4.10
CA PRO A 101 -9.26 5.26 4.67
C PRO A 101 -9.97 3.92 4.92
N MET A 102 -9.63 2.88 4.15
CA MET A 102 -10.14 1.53 4.32
C MET A 102 -9.19 0.47 3.74
N LEU A 103 -9.34 -0.78 4.16
CA LEU A 103 -8.65 -1.96 3.61
C LEU A 103 -9.64 -3.13 3.42
N ASN A 104 -9.54 -3.81 2.29
CA ASN A 104 -10.41 -4.94 1.89
C ASN A 104 -9.68 -5.97 1.00
N ARG A 105 -8.39 -6.19 1.27
CA ARG A 105 -7.50 -7.01 0.43
C ARG A 105 -7.69 -8.52 0.61
N TYR A 106 -8.15 -8.96 1.79
CA TYR A 106 -8.35 -10.35 2.14
C TYR A 106 -9.84 -10.71 2.17
N PRO A 107 -10.20 -11.99 1.90
CA PRO A 107 -11.58 -12.46 2.02
C PRO A 107 -12.14 -12.46 3.45
N ASP A 108 -11.27 -12.34 4.46
CA ASP A 108 -11.66 -12.28 5.86
C ASP A 108 -11.47 -10.87 6.43
N LYS A 109 -12.50 -10.37 7.14
CA LYS A 109 -12.48 -9.01 7.72
C LYS A 109 -11.41 -8.88 8.82
N GLN A 110 -11.17 -9.92 9.60
CA GLN A 110 -10.18 -9.91 10.66
C GLN A 110 -8.75 -9.89 10.09
N ASP A 111 -8.50 -10.58 8.98
CA ASP A 111 -7.24 -10.47 8.24
C ASP A 111 -7.01 -9.06 7.67
N ASN A 112 -8.05 -8.40 7.16
CA ASN A 112 -7.98 -6.98 6.75
C ASN A 112 -7.70 -6.04 7.93
N PHE A 113 -8.24 -6.34 9.11
CA PHE A 113 -7.95 -5.60 10.32
C PHE A 113 -6.48 -5.77 10.74
N ALA A 114 -5.97 -7.00 10.69
CA ALA A 114 -4.57 -7.28 10.98
C ALA A 114 -3.62 -6.66 9.93
N LEU A 115 -4.04 -6.57 8.67
CA LEU A 115 -3.28 -5.90 7.62
C LEU A 115 -2.99 -4.43 7.96
N TYR A 116 -3.96 -3.71 8.53
CA TYR A 116 -3.77 -2.32 8.99
C TYR A 116 -2.60 -2.18 9.96
N ASN A 117 -2.53 -3.09 10.94
CA ASN A 117 -1.47 -3.08 11.95
C ASN A 117 -0.11 -3.41 11.32
N LEU A 118 -0.06 -4.48 10.53
CA LEU A 118 1.19 -5.12 10.13
C LEU A 118 1.86 -4.49 8.91
N ASN A 119 1.10 -3.80 8.06
CA ASN A 119 1.63 -3.24 6.82
C ASN A 119 1.75 -1.70 6.89
N PRO A 120 0.73 -0.87 6.63
CA PRO A 120 0.97 0.58 6.57
C PRO A 120 1.44 1.15 7.92
N ALA A 121 0.83 0.76 9.05
CA ALA A 121 1.19 1.33 10.35
C ALA A 121 2.60 0.93 10.81
N THR A 122 2.93 -0.38 10.76
CA THR A 122 4.24 -0.89 11.16
C THR A 122 5.37 -0.35 10.28
N TYR A 123 5.21 -0.32 8.96
CA TYR A 123 6.29 0.12 8.08
C TYR A 123 6.52 1.63 8.20
N LEU A 124 5.47 2.44 8.30
CA LEU A 124 5.65 3.89 8.54
C LEU A 124 6.30 4.15 9.90
N TRP A 125 5.89 3.45 10.96
CA TRP A 125 6.60 3.51 12.25
C TRP A 125 8.08 3.13 12.11
N ALA A 126 8.36 2.03 11.43
CA ALA A 126 9.71 1.51 11.21
C ALA A 126 10.58 2.52 10.45
N GLN A 127 10.02 3.24 9.47
CA GLN A 127 10.73 4.32 8.78
C GLN A 127 11.22 5.41 9.74
N THR A 128 10.39 5.77 10.74
CA THR A 128 10.78 6.74 11.78
C THR A 128 11.83 6.15 12.74
N ARG A 129 11.65 4.90 13.18
CA ARG A 129 12.48 4.24 14.20
C ARG A 129 13.87 3.87 13.69
N PHE A 130 13.95 3.40 12.44
CA PHE A 130 15.17 2.93 11.79
C PHE A 130 15.76 3.93 10.80
N GLY A 131 15.27 5.18 10.83
CA GLY A 131 15.95 6.34 10.26
C GLY A 131 15.93 6.43 8.74
N THR A 132 14.84 6.04 8.07
CA THR A 132 14.67 6.20 6.61
C THR A 132 14.82 7.64 6.15
N PHE A 133 14.45 8.61 6.98
CA PHE A 133 14.56 10.04 6.68
C PHE A 133 15.76 10.72 7.36
N ARG A 134 16.61 9.97 8.06
CA ARG A 134 17.76 10.55 8.76
C ARG A 134 18.86 10.91 7.77
N ARG A 135 19.39 12.11 7.93
CA ARG A 135 20.62 12.56 7.27
C ARG A 135 21.83 12.17 8.11
N ARG A 136 22.96 11.85 7.47
CA ARG A 136 24.21 11.55 8.19
C ARG A 136 24.83 12.84 8.73
N THR A 137 24.75 13.93 7.97
CA THR A 137 25.19 15.27 8.35
C THR A 137 24.11 16.32 8.05
N ALA A 138 24.18 17.47 8.71
CA ALA A 138 23.22 18.56 8.48
C ALA A 138 23.29 19.14 7.05
N SER A 139 24.43 18.98 6.37
CA SER A 139 24.65 19.39 4.98
C SER A 139 24.15 18.39 3.94
N ASP A 140 23.82 17.16 4.34
CA ASP A 140 23.32 16.18 3.37
C ASP A 140 21.95 16.62 2.83
N GLU A 141 21.71 16.26 1.58
CA GLU A 141 20.42 16.45 0.93
C GLU A 141 19.33 15.61 1.59
N LEU A 142 18.10 16.13 1.58
CA LEU A 142 16.92 15.37 1.98
C LEU A 142 16.71 14.19 1.02
N LEU A 143 16.13 13.10 1.52
CA LEU A 143 15.81 11.92 0.71
C LEU A 143 14.99 12.29 -0.54
N SER A 144 14.02 13.19 -0.40
CA SER A 144 13.19 13.68 -1.50
C SER A 144 14.01 14.36 -2.60
N VAL A 145 15.02 15.14 -2.23
CA VAL A 145 15.93 15.81 -3.19
C VAL A 145 16.80 14.77 -3.89
N ARG A 146 17.37 13.82 -3.14
CA ARG A 146 18.21 12.75 -3.70
C ARG A 146 17.45 11.90 -4.72
N LEU A 147 16.18 11.60 -4.45
CA LEU A 147 15.32 10.84 -5.37
C LEU A 147 14.88 11.66 -6.61
N ASN A 148 14.92 12.99 -6.54
CA ASN A 148 14.64 13.85 -7.71
C ASN A 148 15.76 13.86 -8.74
N HIS A 149 16.95 13.38 -8.41
CA HIS A 149 18.07 13.29 -9.35
C HIS A 149 17.89 12.17 -10.40
N TYR A 150 16.94 11.25 -10.18
CA TYR A 150 16.63 10.20 -11.15
C TYR A 150 15.64 10.72 -12.21
N ALA A 151 15.96 10.49 -13.49
CA ALA A 151 15.11 10.90 -14.61
C ALA A 151 13.70 10.28 -14.55
N ASP A 152 13.61 9.01 -14.15
CA ASP A 152 12.34 8.32 -13.90
C ASP A 152 12.09 8.25 -12.38
N ARG A 153 11.57 9.36 -11.84
CA ARG A 153 11.30 9.50 -10.40
C ARG A 153 10.30 8.47 -9.88
N PRO A 154 9.13 8.23 -10.50
CA PRO A 154 8.16 7.26 -9.99
C PRO A 154 8.77 5.85 -9.85
N ARG A 155 9.57 5.43 -10.83
CA ARG A 155 10.28 4.14 -10.77
C ARG A 155 11.34 4.11 -9.68
N ALA A 156 12.14 5.16 -9.54
CA ALA A 156 13.15 5.24 -8.49
C ALA A 156 12.52 5.20 -7.09
N LEU A 157 11.40 5.91 -6.90
CA LEU A 157 10.64 5.92 -5.65
C LEU A 157 10.07 4.54 -5.32
N GLY A 158 9.44 3.87 -6.29
CA GLY A 158 8.89 2.53 -6.10
C GLY A 158 9.97 1.50 -5.75
N LEU A 159 11.12 1.55 -6.43
CA LEU A 159 12.26 0.68 -6.12
C LEU A 159 12.89 0.99 -4.76
N PHE A 160 13.02 2.28 -4.41
CA PHE A 160 13.53 2.69 -3.12
C PHE A 160 12.68 2.10 -1.99
N PHE A 161 11.36 2.26 -2.04
CA PHE A 161 10.48 1.74 -1.00
C PHE A 161 10.49 0.21 -0.94
N ALA A 162 10.58 -0.47 -2.08
CA ALA A 162 10.70 -1.94 -2.10
C ALA A 162 12.00 -2.41 -1.41
N LEU A 163 13.14 -1.76 -1.69
CA LEU A 163 14.41 -2.07 -1.04
C LEU A 163 14.40 -1.67 0.44
N GLU A 164 13.86 -0.50 0.76
CA GLU A 164 13.77 -0.01 2.13
C GLU A 164 12.91 -0.92 2.99
N ASN A 165 11.81 -1.45 2.45
CA ASN A 165 10.98 -2.44 3.15
C ASN A 165 11.77 -3.68 3.53
N ILE A 166 12.68 -4.17 2.67
CA ILE A 166 13.55 -5.32 3.00
C ILE A 166 14.43 -4.99 4.21
N ARG A 167 15.06 -3.81 4.22
CA ARG A 167 15.91 -3.36 5.33
C ARG A 167 15.12 -3.20 6.63
N LEU A 168 13.94 -2.57 6.54
CA LEU A 168 13.06 -2.34 7.69
C LEU A 168 12.54 -3.67 8.25
N GLU A 169 12.12 -4.60 7.40
CA GLU A 169 11.72 -5.95 7.84
C GLU A 169 12.84 -6.66 8.60
N ALA A 170 14.09 -6.58 8.11
CA ALA A 170 15.23 -7.19 8.79
C ALA A 170 15.47 -6.58 10.17
N CYS A 171 15.36 -5.25 10.28
CA CYS A 171 15.47 -4.53 11.53
C CYS A 171 14.33 -4.91 12.51
N ILE A 172 13.09 -4.97 12.03
CA ILE A 172 11.92 -5.40 12.82
C ILE A 172 12.09 -6.83 13.30
N LYS A 173 12.48 -7.76 12.43
CA LYS A 173 12.64 -9.19 12.78
C LYS A 173 13.72 -9.39 13.84
N ARG A 174 14.78 -8.57 13.83
CA ARG A 174 15.85 -8.60 14.82
C ARG A 174 15.44 -7.99 16.17
N GLU A 175 14.83 -6.80 16.17
CA GLU A 175 14.46 -6.11 17.41
C GLU A 175 13.15 -6.64 18.05
N LEU A 176 12.21 -7.11 17.21
CA LEU A 176 10.86 -7.54 17.61
C LEU A 176 10.50 -8.88 16.93
N PRO A 177 11.10 -10.01 17.35
CA PRO A 177 10.92 -11.30 16.68
C PRO A 177 9.46 -11.79 16.68
N GLY A 178 8.66 -11.39 17.67
CA GLY A 178 7.22 -11.65 17.69
C GLY A 178 6.48 -10.99 16.53
N LEU A 179 6.76 -9.71 16.29
CA LEU A 179 6.21 -8.96 15.16
C LEU A 179 6.76 -9.50 13.83
N GLY A 180 8.05 -9.85 13.79
CA GLY A 180 8.67 -10.51 12.64
C GLY A 180 7.96 -11.80 12.22
N ARG A 181 7.51 -12.63 13.17
CA ARG A 181 6.69 -13.83 12.88
C ARG A 181 5.34 -13.47 12.28
N GLN A 182 4.66 -12.44 12.80
CA GLN A 182 3.39 -11.96 12.26
C GLN A 182 3.54 -11.44 10.83
N ILE A 183 4.56 -10.61 10.57
CA ILE A 183 4.87 -10.11 9.21
C ILE A 183 5.08 -11.28 8.25
N ASN A 184 5.86 -12.30 8.62
CA ASN A 184 6.09 -13.46 7.75
C ASN A 184 4.80 -14.24 7.43
N LEU A 185 3.84 -14.32 8.35
CA LEU A 185 2.56 -14.97 8.10
C LEU A 185 1.75 -14.19 7.05
N PHE A 186 1.74 -12.85 7.14
CA PHE A 186 1.02 -11.98 6.21
C PHE A 186 1.73 -11.79 4.86
N SER A 187 3.06 -11.79 4.81
CA SER A 187 3.77 -11.69 3.53
C SER A 187 3.58 -12.95 2.67
N ARG A 188 3.50 -14.13 3.29
CA ARG A 188 3.23 -15.39 2.58
C ARG A 188 1.85 -15.43 1.91
N SER A 189 0.87 -14.70 2.45
CA SER A 189 -0.46 -14.58 1.84
C SER A 189 -0.53 -13.47 0.77
N LEU A 190 0.45 -12.56 0.71
CA LEU A 190 0.56 -11.50 -0.29
C LEU A 190 1.46 -11.85 -1.48
N ASP A 191 2.35 -12.84 -1.32
CA ASP A 191 3.32 -13.21 -2.35
C ASP A 191 2.71 -14.09 -3.44
N HIS A 192 2.31 -13.43 -4.53
CA HIS A 192 2.39 -14.01 -5.88
C HIS A 192 3.22 -13.17 -6.86
N ASP A 193 4.10 -12.28 -6.38
CA ASP A 193 4.97 -11.49 -7.25
C ASP A 193 6.45 -11.84 -7.08
N LYS A 194 6.98 -12.39 -8.18
CA LYS A 194 8.31 -12.94 -8.38
C LYS A 194 9.39 -11.90 -8.08
N ARG A 195 10.09 -12.05 -6.94
CA ARG A 195 11.44 -11.50 -6.80
C ARG A 195 12.35 -12.31 -7.73
N ASP A 196 12.64 -11.75 -8.90
CA ASP A 196 13.63 -12.32 -9.81
C ASP A 196 15.04 -12.26 -9.18
N ALA A 197 15.98 -13.04 -9.72
CA ALA A 197 17.36 -13.15 -9.20
C ALA A 197 18.10 -11.79 -9.02
N ALA A 198 17.64 -10.73 -9.71
CA ALA A 198 18.14 -9.37 -9.54
C ALA A 198 17.94 -8.80 -8.12
N TRP A 199 17.09 -9.41 -7.29
CA TRP A 199 16.83 -8.99 -5.91
C TRP A 199 17.69 -9.71 -4.88
N ASP A 200 18.33 -10.82 -5.22
CA ASP A 200 19.04 -11.67 -4.25
C ASP A 200 20.18 -10.91 -3.57
N SER A 201 21.06 -10.28 -4.35
CA SER A 201 22.20 -9.53 -3.83
C SER A 201 21.77 -8.29 -3.01
N PRO A 202 20.86 -7.41 -3.48
CA PRO A 202 20.33 -6.34 -2.65
C PRO A 202 19.68 -6.84 -1.36
N THR A 203 18.95 -7.96 -1.42
CA THR A 203 18.28 -8.53 -0.26
C THR A 203 19.28 -8.97 0.80
N GLU A 204 20.31 -9.71 0.41
CA GLU A 204 21.35 -10.17 1.33
C GLU A 204 22.05 -8.99 2.01
N ILE A 205 22.43 -7.96 1.26
CA ILE A 205 23.12 -6.77 1.78
C ILE A 205 22.22 -6.00 2.76
N LEU A 206 20.95 -5.78 2.41
CA LEU A 206 20.03 -4.98 3.23
C LEU A 206 19.57 -5.68 4.51
N GLN A 207 19.73 -7.01 4.57
CA GLN A 207 19.45 -7.79 5.78
C GLN A 207 20.61 -7.79 6.78
N GLN A 208 21.80 -7.34 6.39
CA GLN A 208 22.97 -7.32 7.26
C GLN A 208 22.79 -6.40 8.48
N GLU A 209 23.47 -6.74 9.57
CA GLU A 209 23.55 -5.88 10.75
C GLU A 209 24.37 -4.62 10.43
N GLY A 210 23.77 -3.44 10.64
CA GLY A 210 24.37 -2.14 10.28
C GLY A 210 23.85 -1.52 8.98
N ALA A 211 23.05 -2.25 8.18
CA ALA A 211 22.38 -1.68 7.01
C ALA A 211 21.49 -0.49 7.39
N ASN A 212 21.68 0.63 6.70
CA ASN A 212 20.97 1.88 6.94
C ASN A 212 20.43 2.46 5.61
N VAL A 213 19.81 3.64 5.66
CA VAL A 213 19.22 4.26 4.47
C VAL A 213 20.24 4.52 3.35
N GLU A 214 21.51 4.79 3.68
CA GLU A 214 22.57 4.95 2.67
C GLU A 214 22.83 3.64 1.93
N THR A 215 22.80 2.51 2.65
CA THR A 215 22.87 1.18 2.05
C THR A 215 21.71 0.96 1.07
N THR A 216 20.49 1.35 1.45
CA THR A 216 19.31 1.30 0.55
C THR A 216 19.51 2.15 -0.71
N LEU A 217 20.05 3.36 -0.57
CA LEU A 217 20.27 4.27 -1.69
C LEU A 217 21.41 3.80 -2.60
N GLU A 218 22.42 3.14 -2.06
CA GLU A 218 23.46 2.47 -2.85
C GLU A 218 22.88 1.31 -3.65
N GLN A 219 22.06 0.45 -3.02
CA GLN A 219 21.39 -0.65 -3.72
C GLN A 219 20.42 -0.15 -4.79
N LEU A 220 19.70 0.95 -4.55
CA LEU A 220 18.85 1.59 -5.56
C LEU A 220 19.65 1.93 -6.83
N LYS A 221 20.82 2.56 -6.68
CA LYS A 221 21.70 2.89 -7.81
C LYS A 221 22.14 1.63 -8.56
N ASN A 222 22.55 0.60 -7.83
CA ASN A 222 23.03 -0.66 -8.42
C ASN A 222 21.92 -1.39 -9.18
N THR A 223 20.72 -1.50 -8.60
CA THR A 223 19.57 -2.15 -9.24
C THR A 223 19.11 -1.40 -10.49
N LEU A 224 19.08 -0.07 -10.46
CA LEU A 224 18.74 0.74 -11.64
C LEU A 224 19.78 0.58 -12.75
N TYR A 225 21.08 0.53 -12.40
CA TYR A 225 22.16 0.32 -13.36
C TYR A 225 22.10 -1.07 -14.01
N GLN A 226 21.93 -2.14 -13.22
CA GLN A 226 21.81 -3.51 -13.72
C GLN A 226 20.63 -3.65 -14.69
N ARG A 227 19.45 -3.15 -14.30
CA ARG A 227 18.25 -3.23 -15.17
C ARG A 227 18.40 -2.44 -16.47
N HIS A 228 19.14 -1.34 -16.46
CA HIS A 228 19.44 -0.59 -17.68
C HIS A 228 20.50 -1.29 -18.56
N ARG A 229 21.43 -2.04 -17.97
CA ARG A 229 22.37 -2.89 -18.71
C ARG A 229 21.66 -4.07 -19.36
N ASP A 230 20.79 -4.74 -18.62
CA ASP A 230 20.06 -5.92 -19.11
C ASP A 230 19.08 -5.55 -20.23
N SER A 231 18.43 -4.38 -20.15
CA SER A 231 17.58 -3.88 -21.24
C SER A 231 18.33 -3.49 -22.51
N ARG A 232 19.64 -3.22 -22.41
CA ARG A 232 20.52 -2.88 -23.54
C ARG A 232 21.27 -4.08 -24.12
N THR A 233 21.19 -5.25 -23.49
CA THR A 233 21.85 -6.46 -23.98
C THR A 233 20.80 -7.29 -24.71
N PRO A 234 20.63 -7.17 -26.04
CA PRO A 234 19.77 -8.08 -26.77
C PRO A 234 20.31 -9.49 -26.59
N ALA A 235 19.44 -10.46 -26.35
CA ALA A 235 19.78 -11.87 -26.24
C ALA A 235 20.45 -12.34 -27.53
N LEU A 236 21.78 -12.23 -27.61
CA LEU A 236 22.57 -12.94 -28.59
C LEU A 236 22.63 -14.42 -28.18
N ALA A 237 22.41 -15.27 -29.17
CA ALA A 237 22.57 -16.73 -29.16
C ALA A 237 21.40 -17.56 -28.63
N ARG A 238 20.38 -17.73 -29.50
CA ARG A 238 19.88 -19.07 -29.88
C ARG A 238 19.46 -19.08 -31.35
N GLN A 239 20.45 -19.19 -32.24
CA GLN A 239 20.25 -19.85 -33.53
C GLN A 239 20.95 -21.20 -33.44
N PRO A 240 20.23 -22.34 -33.53
CA PRO A 240 20.89 -23.61 -33.77
C PRO A 240 21.44 -23.60 -35.19
N ALA A 241 22.73 -23.92 -35.32
CA ALA A 241 23.36 -24.21 -36.59
C ALA A 241 22.97 -25.63 -37.04
N HIS A 242 22.46 -25.71 -38.27
CA HIS A 242 22.23 -26.87 -39.14
C HIS A 242 21.27 -27.97 -38.69
#